data_AF-A0A926SJ55-F1
#
_entry.id   AF-A0A926SJ55-F1
#
_cell.length_a   1.000
_cell.length_b   1.000
_cell.length_c   1.000
_cell.angle_alpha   90.00
_cell.angle_beta   90.00
_cell.angle_gamma   90.00
#
_symmetry.space_group_name_H-M   'P 1'
#
loop_
_entity.id
_entity.type
_entity.pdbx_description
1 polymer ?
#
loop_
_entity_poly.entity_id
_entity_poly.type
_entity_poly.pdbx_seq_one_letter_code
_entity_poly.pdbx_strand_id
1 'polypeptide(L)'
;MSLILYVETNLILAIAKGQDPEATELLQDSLCESVRIGIPSICYMEALVAFEEDRQRRESFRKTLDQQLSEARRDKTAQGSEVLVSVLNDALVRYSNLLNDVEARFQVAVQAMSNRFEMVHLTPESLVSGLNERFLPEQKQRRDNLVLQCILHHARQHFTEQKVLLTNDAAFWKDEIFGQPNPAKQALLDAGVSQRFTRTKNFLGWLQQELKTE
;
A
#
# COMPACT_ATOMS: atom_id res chain seq x y z
N MET A 1 -22.25 -7.48 -13.18
CA MET A 1 -21.65 -8.41 -12.18
C MET A 1 -21.16 -7.61 -10.97
N SER A 2 -21.26 -8.11 -9.72
CA SER A 2 -20.74 -7.40 -8.53
C SER A 2 -19.35 -7.93 -8.18
N LEU A 3 -18.37 -7.03 -8.03
CA LEU A 3 -16.95 -7.34 -7.81
C LEU A 3 -16.48 -6.73 -6.48
N ILE A 4 -15.67 -7.48 -5.73
CA ILE A 4 -14.91 -6.99 -4.58
C ILE A 4 -13.42 -7.02 -4.90
N LEU A 5 -12.79 -5.86 -4.90
CA LEU A 5 -11.34 -5.69 -4.95
C LEU A 5 -10.81 -5.57 -3.52
N TYR A 6 -10.05 -6.55 -3.05
CA TYR A 6 -9.30 -6.44 -1.81
C TYR A 6 -7.98 -5.71 -2.04
N VAL A 7 -7.67 -4.75 -1.19
CA VAL A 7 -6.42 -3.99 -1.19
C VAL A 7 -5.78 -4.04 0.20
N GLU A 8 -4.49 -3.72 0.28
CA GLU A 8 -3.74 -3.73 1.55
C GLU A 8 -2.87 -2.48 1.72
N THR A 9 -2.16 -2.40 2.84
CA THR A 9 -1.30 -1.29 3.28
C THR A 9 -0.47 -0.67 2.16
N ASN A 10 0.10 -1.49 1.28
CA ASN A 10 0.94 -1.02 0.18
C ASN A 10 0.21 -0.09 -0.80
N LEU A 11 -1.11 -0.19 -0.98
CA LEU A 11 -1.84 0.74 -1.85
C LEU A 11 -1.79 2.17 -1.30
N ILE A 12 -2.05 2.33 0.00
CA ILE A 12 -1.99 3.65 0.68
C ILE A 12 -0.59 4.25 0.50
N LEU A 13 0.44 3.45 0.78
CA LEU A 13 1.83 3.89 0.70
C LEU A 13 2.27 4.16 -0.76
N ALA A 14 1.79 3.38 -1.73
CA ALA A 14 2.09 3.57 -3.13
C ALA A 14 1.52 4.89 -3.67
N ILE A 15 0.29 5.24 -3.28
CA ILE A 15 -0.33 6.54 -3.62
C ILE A 15 0.48 7.68 -2.98
N ALA A 16 0.75 7.59 -1.67
CA ALA A 16 1.50 8.63 -0.94
C ALA A 16 2.88 8.88 -1.55
N LYS A 17 3.57 7.83 -1.99
CA LYS A 17 4.91 7.91 -2.57
C LYS A 17 4.91 8.14 -4.08
N GLY A 18 3.76 8.09 -4.75
CA GLY A 18 3.65 8.18 -6.20
C GLY A 18 4.31 7.00 -6.94
N GLN A 19 4.28 5.81 -6.35
CA GLN A 19 4.88 4.59 -6.90
C GLN A 19 3.93 3.80 -7.79
N ASP A 20 2.62 4.04 -7.66
CA ASP A 20 1.56 3.52 -8.54
C ASP A 20 0.69 4.70 -8.99
N PRO A 21 1.01 5.33 -10.14
CA PRO A 21 0.29 6.53 -10.62
C PRO A 21 -1.20 6.28 -10.83
N GLU A 22 -1.55 5.11 -11.35
CA GLU A 22 -2.91 4.69 -11.65
C GLU A 22 -3.71 4.36 -10.37
N ALA A 23 -3.06 4.16 -9.21
CA ALA A 23 -3.75 3.90 -7.93
C ALA A 23 -4.72 5.01 -7.52
N THR A 24 -4.48 6.25 -7.97
CA THR A 24 -5.41 7.36 -7.72
C THR A 24 -6.74 7.23 -8.45
N GLU A 25 -6.81 6.44 -9.53
CA GLU A 25 -8.06 6.16 -10.25
C GLU A 25 -9.04 5.36 -9.39
N LEU A 26 -8.53 4.51 -8.49
CA LEU A 26 -9.36 3.77 -7.52
C LEU A 26 -10.06 4.70 -6.52
N LEU A 27 -9.60 5.95 -6.39
CA LEU A 27 -10.17 6.96 -5.51
C LEU A 27 -11.23 7.84 -6.21
N GLN A 28 -11.54 7.61 -7.50
CA GLN A 28 -12.46 8.43 -8.29
C GLN A 28 -13.90 7.90 -8.29
N ASP A 29 -14.90 8.80 -8.23
CA ASP A 29 -16.34 8.44 -8.15
C ASP A 29 -16.82 7.65 -9.36
N SER A 30 -16.13 7.78 -10.49
CA SER A 30 -16.44 7.11 -11.75
C SER A 30 -16.06 5.64 -11.79
N LEU A 31 -15.35 5.11 -10.79
CA LEU A 31 -15.12 3.66 -10.72
C LEU A 31 -16.49 2.99 -10.57
N CYS A 32 -16.86 2.16 -11.55
CA CYS A 32 -18.21 1.64 -11.76
C CYS A 32 -18.89 1.21 -10.44
N GLU A 33 -20.19 1.51 -10.28
CA GLU A 33 -21.00 1.13 -9.09
C GLU A 33 -20.92 -0.37 -8.74
N SER A 34 -20.48 -1.20 -9.69
CA SER A 34 -20.28 -2.63 -9.55
C SER A 34 -18.98 -3.06 -8.84
N VAL A 35 -18.07 -2.13 -8.53
CA VAL A 35 -16.79 -2.44 -7.85
C VAL A 35 -16.79 -1.91 -6.43
N ARG A 36 -16.89 -2.83 -5.47
CA ARG A 36 -16.61 -2.56 -4.06
C ARG A 36 -15.11 -2.73 -3.81
N ILE A 37 -14.50 -1.80 -3.10
CA ILE A 37 -13.10 -1.92 -2.70
C ILE A 37 -13.04 -2.13 -1.19
N GLY A 38 -12.54 -3.30 -0.78
CA GLY A 38 -12.39 -3.68 0.62
C GLY A 38 -10.94 -3.52 1.07
N ILE A 39 -10.73 -2.85 2.20
CA ILE A 39 -9.41 -2.72 2.85
C ILE A 39 -9.49 -3.13 4.31
N PRO A 40 -8.64 -4.07 4.78
CA PRO A 40 -8.60 -4.41 6.20
C PRO A 40 -8.30 -3.21 7.08
N SER A 41 -9.05 -3.04 8.17
CA SER A 41 -8.91 -1.88 9.07
C SER A 41 -7.50 -1.77 9.65
N ILE A 42 -6.83 -2.90 9.87
CA ILE A 42 -5.43 -2.97 10.33
C ILE A 42 -4.46 -2.32 9.34
N CYS A 43 -4.76 -2.33 8.04
CA CYS A 43 -3.91 -1.72 7.01
C CYS A 43 -3.79 -0.20 7.14
N TYR A 44 -4.82 0.49 7.68
CA TYR A 44 -4.72 1.92 7.96
C TYR A 44 -3.72 2.21 9.09
N MET A 45 -3.77 1.42 10.15
CA MET A 45 -2.81 1.53 11.26
C MET A 45 -1.39 1.23 10.77
N GLU A 46 -1.22 0.19 9.95
CA GLU A 46 0.07 -0.13 9.35
C GLU A 46 0.61 0.98 8.47
N ALA A 47 -0.26 1.57 7.64
CA ALA A 47 0.13 2.66 6.77
C ALA A 47 0.53 3.90 7.57
N LEU A 48 -0.16 4.20 8.68
CA LEU A 48 0.20 5.29 9.59
C LEU A 48 1.57 5.06 10.22
N VAL A 49 1.82 3.89 10.81
CA VAL A 49 3.12 3.57 11.43
C VAL A 49 4.24 3.63 10.39
N ALA A 50 4.05 3.01 9.22
CA ALA A 50 5.05 3.02 8.16
C ALA A 50 5.31 4.44 7.60
N PHE A 51 4.26 5.28 7.56
CA PHE A 51 4.39 6.68 7.15
C PHE A 51 5.14 7.52 8.18
N GLU A 52 4.88 7.33 9.48
CA GLU A 52 5.61 8.01 10.57
C GLU A 52 7.10 7.65 10.56
N GLU A 53 7.42 6.36 10.40
CA GLU A 53 8.81 5.90 10.27
C GLU A 53 9.50 6.51 9.03
N ASP A 54 8.83 6.53 7.88
CA ASP A 54 9.35 7.14 6.65
C ASP A 54 9.56 8.65 6.82
N ARG A 55 8.63 9.34 7.49
CA ARG A 55 8.74 10.77 7.82
C ARG A 55 9.93 11.05 8.72
N GLN A 56 10.12 10.28 9.79
CA GLN A 56 11.28 10.43 10.68
C GLN A 56 12.61 10.25 9.94
N ARG A 57 12.69 9.22 9.09
CA ARG A 57 13.87 8.96 8.25
C ARG A 57 14.16 10.13 7.31
N ARG A 58 13.13 10.67 6.66
CA ARG A 58 13.23 11.79 5.73
C ARG A 58 13.63 13.09 6.41
N GLU A 59 13.04 13.39 7.57
CA GLU A 59 13.43 14.56 8.38
C GLU A 59 14.89 14.47 8.83
N SER A 60 15.36 13.26 9.17
CA SER A 60 16.77 13.05 9.52
C SER A 60 17.69 13.38 8.36
N PHE A 61 17.35 12.96 7.13
CA PHE A 61 18.11 13.32 5.93
C PHE A 61 18.06 14.83 5.62
N ARG A 62 16.90 15.48 5.80
CA ARG A 62 16.78 16.94 5.67
C ARG A 62 17.73 17.68 6.61
N LYS A 63 17.82 17.25 7.87
CA LYS A 63 18.77 17.81 8.85
C LYS A 63 20.23 17.61 8.43
N THR A 64 20.55 16.46 7.83
CA THR A 64 21.89 16.23 7.26
C THR A 64 22.19 17.22 6.13
N LEU A 65 21.25 17.48 5.22
CA LEU A 65 21.43 18.49 4.16
C LEU A 65 21.65 19.89 4.75
N ASP A 66 20.87 20.28 5.75
CA ASP A 66 21.02 21.58 6.45
C ASP A 66 22.41 21.73 7.09
N GLN A 67 22.94 20.66 7.69
CA GLN A 67 24.28 20.64 8.28
C GLN A 67 25.36 20.82 7.20
N GLN A 68 25.28 20.05 6.11
CA GLN A 68 26.23 20.14 5.00
C GLN A 68 26.22 21.52 4.33
N LEU A 69 25.03 22.13 4.18
CA LEU A 69 24.90 23.50 3.68
C LEU A 69 25.58 24.51 4.62
N SER A 70 25.44 24.33 5.93
CA SER A 70 26.06 25.19 6.93
C SER A 70 27.59 25.07 6.94
N GLU A 71 28.11 23.86 6.75
CA GLU A 71 29.55 23.60 6.62
C GLU A 71 30.11 24.23 5.33
N ALA A 72 29.44 24.02 4.19
CA ALA A 72 29.84 24.61 2.91
C ALA A 72 29.84 26.14 2.93
N ARG A 73 28.89 26.78 3.63
CA ARG A 73 28.85 28.24 3.81
C ARG A 73 30.02 28.78 4.65
N ARG A 74 30.59 27.97 5.55
CA ARG A 74 31.72 28.38 6.41
C ARG A 74 33.06 28.25 5.71
N ASP A 75 33.15 27.39 4.70
CA ASP A 75 34.39 27.22 3.94
C ASP A 75 34.57 28.36 2.92
N LYS A 76 35.39 29.34 3.32
CA LYS A 76 35.79 30.48 2.49
C LYS A 76 37.02 30.20 1.63
N THR A 77 37.59 29.00 1.74
CA THR A 77 38.92 28.67 1.19
C THR A 77 38.88 27.64 0.08
N ALA A 78 37.86 26.78 0.05
CA ALA A 78 37.69 25.79 -1.00
C ALA A 78 37.18 26.41 -2.31
N GLN A 79 37.88 26.09 -3.40
CA GLN A 79 37.44 26.43 -4.76
C GLN A 79 36.15 25.65 -5.06
N GLY A 80 35.04 26.35 -5.32
CA GLY A 80 33.73 25.74 -5.63
C GLY A 80 32.73 25.70 -4.46
N SER A 81 33.04 26.29 -3.30
CA SER A 81 32.10 26.34 -2.17
C SER A 81 30.80 27.08 -2.50
N GLU A 82 30.84 28.16 -3.29
CA GLU A 82 29.64 28.89 -3.74
C GLU A 82 28.70 28.01 -4.60
N VAL A 83 29.28 27.21 -5.51
CA VAL A 83 28.51 26.29 -6.35
C VAL A 83 27.88 25.20 -5.48
N LEU A 84 28.64 24.63 -4.55
CA LEU A 84 28.13 23.62 -3.62
C LEU A 84 27.00 24.18 -2.74
N VAL A 85 27.15 25.40 -2.21
CA VAL A 85 26.12 26.08 -1.43
C VAL A 85 24.85 26.27 -2.26
N SER A 86 24.96 26.69 -3.52
CA SER A 86 23.81 26.84 -4.42
C SER A 86 23.09 25.51 -4.63
N VAL A 87 23.84 24.44 -4.94
CA VAL A 87 23.27 23.10 -5.19
C VAL A 87 22.59 22.53 -3.96
N LEU A 88 23.23 22.63 -2.78
CA LEU A 88 22.65 22.14 -1.52
C LEU A 88 21.40 22.92 -1.11
N ASN A 89 21.39 24.23 -1.33
CA ASN A 89 20.24 25.07 -1.05
C ASN A 89 19.04 24.69 -1.93
N ASP A 90 19.27 24.50 -3.24
CA ASP A 90 18.23 24.04 -4.17
C ASP A 90 17.73 22.63 -3.82
N ALA A 91 18.64 21.72 -3.48
CA ALA A 91 18.30 20.36 -3.06
C ALA A 91 17.42 20.37 -1.80
N LEU A 92 17.76 21.21 -0.82
CA LEU A 92 16.98 21.35 0.41
C LEU A 92 15.54 21.85 0.16
N VAL A 93 15.39 22.87 -0.69
CA VAL A 93 14.07 23.39 -1.08
C VAL A 93 13.25 22.32 -1.79
N ARG A 94 13.82 21.68 -2.81
CA ARG A 94 13.15 20.61 -3.56
C ARG A 94 12.78 19.42 -2.68
N TYR A 95 13.68 19.03 -1.77
CA TYR A 95 13.43 17.94 -0.84
C TYR A 95 12.31 18.28 0.13
N SER A 96 12.28 19.51 0.66
CA SER A 96 11.21 19.95 1.57
C SER A 96 9.84 19.95 0.88
N ASN A 97 9.77 20.41 -0.37
CA ASN A 97 8.55 20.33 -1.18
C ASN A 97 8.11 18.87 -1.37
N LEU A 98 9.06 17.97 -1.69
CA LEU A 98 8.76 16.54 -1.82
C LEU A 98 8.20 15.93 -0.52
N LEU A 99 8.68 16.34 0.66
CA LEU A 99 8.13 15.89 1.94
C LEU A 99 6.67 16.32 2.10
N ASN A 100 6.40 17.60 1.83
CA ASN A 100 5.04 18.15 1.90
C ASN A 100 4.09 17.44 0.90
N ASP A 101 4.56 17.18 -0.33
CA ASP A 101 3.77 16.49 -1.35
C ASP A 101 3.45 15.04 -0.96
N VAL A 102 4.39 14.34 -0.32
CA VAL A 102 4.18 12.97 0.18
C VAL A 102 3.20 12.97 1.36
N GLU A 103 3.31 13.93 2.28
CA GLU A 103 2.37 14.06 3.41
C GLU A 103 0.96 14.43 2.95
N ALA A 104 0.83 15.39 2.04
CA ALA A 104 -0.45 15.77 1.47
C ALA A 104 -1.13 14.59 0.73
N ARG A 105 -0.37 13.84 -0.08
CA ARG A 105 -0.90 12.66 -0.78
C ARG A 105 -1.31 11.54 0.18
N PHE A 106 -0.57 11.33 1.27
CA PHE A 106 -0.95 10.37 2.29
C PHE A 106 -2.29 10.73 2.95
N GLN A 107 -2.44 11.99 3.38
CA GLN A 107 -3.69 12.47 3.99
C GLN A 107 -4.88 12.36 3.03
N VAL A 108 -4.70 12.78 1.77
CA VAL A 108 -5.73 12.66 0.73
C VAL A 108 -6.10 11.20 0.48
N ALA A 109 -5.12 10.29 0.40
CA ALA A 109 -5.38 8.86 0.19
C ALA A 109 -6.20 8.27 1.34
N VAL A 110 -5.79 8.50 2.60
CA VAL A 110 -6.50 7.96 3.77
C VAL A 110 -7.93 8.52 3.84
N GLN A 111 -8.11 9.82 3.64
CA GLN A 111 -9.43 10.46 3.68
C GLN A 111 -10.35 9.99 2.55
N ALA A 112 -9.82 9.84 1.33
CA ALA A 112 -10.59 9.35 0.19
C ALA A 112 -11.00 7.90 0.41
N MET A 113 -10.08 7.05 0.87
CA MET A 113 -10.38 5.65 1.14
C MET A 113 -11.36 5.49 2.31
N SER A 114 -11.24 6.25 3.40
CA SER A 114 -12.16 6.13 4.54
C SER A 114 -13.62 6.45 4.17
N ASN A 115 -13.81 7.28 3.14
CA ASN A 115 -15.14 7.68 2.69
C ASN A 115 -15.75 6.73 1.66
N ARG A 116 -14.92 5.90 1.00
CA ARG A 116 -15.32 5.18 -0.22
C ARG A 116 -15.08 3.69 -0.15
N PHE A 117 -14.02 3.28 0.53
CA PHE A 117 -13.65 1.88 0.63
C PHE A 117 -14.40 1.28 1.80
N GLU A 118 -14.84 0.06 1.60
CA GLU A 118 -15.37 -0.74 2.66
C GLU A 118 -14.24 -1.12 3.62
N MET A 119 -14.41 -0.75 4.89
CA MET A 119 -13.49 -1.14 5.93
C MET A 119 -13.76 -2.59 6.31
N VAL A 120 -12.85 -3.49 5.94
CA VAL A 120 -12.92 -4.89 6.33
C VAL A 120 -12.42 -5.01 7.77
N HIS A 121 -13.35 -5.20 8.71
CA HIS A 121 -13.02 -5.16 10.12
C HIS A 121 -12.23 -6.38 10.58
N LEU A 122 -11.26 -6.15 11.46
CA LEU A 122 -10.69 -7.20 12.30
C LEU A 122 -11.76 -7.68 13.30
N THR A 123 -12.25 -8.90 13.11
CA THR A 123 -13.21 -9.57 14.00
C THR A 123 -12.49 -10.48 15.00
N PRO A 124 -13.12 -10.82 16.15
CA PRO A 124 -12.58 -11.81 17.07
C PRO A 124 -12.20 -13.14 16.38
N GLU A 125 -13.02 -13.58 15.43
CA GLU A 125 -12.79 -14.81 14.65
C GLU A 125 -11.54 -14.68 13.79
N SER A 126 -11.40 -13.60 13.03
CA SER A 126 -10.21 -13.36 12.19
C SER A 126 -8.94 -13.20 13.02
N LEU A 127 -9.04 -12.64 14.23
CA LEU A 127 -7.93 -12.54 15.18
C LEU A 127 -7.50 -13.91 15.69
N VAL A 128 -8.45 -14.73 16.15
CA VAL A 128 -8.16 -16.08 16.66
C VAL A 128 -7.60 -16.97 15.54
N SER A 129 -8.18 -16.94 14.34
CA SER A 129 -7.62 -17.63 13.17
C SER A 129 -6.22 -17.11 12.83
N GLY A 130 -5.96 -15.80 12.91
CA GLY A 130 -4.62 -15.25 12.67
C GLY A 130 -3.54 -15.69 13.67
N LEU A 131 -3.93 -16.14 14.87
CA LEU A 131 -3.01 -16.72 15.85
C LEU A 131 -2.76 -18.22 15.62
N ASN A 132 -3.79 -18.95 15.17
CA ASN A 132 -3.79 -20.41 15.08
C ASN A 132 -3.39 -20.93 13.69
N GLU A 133 -3.79 -20.24 12.63
CA GLU A 133 -3.52 -20.59 11.24
C GLU A 133 -2.41 -19.69 10.73
N ARG A 134 -1.25 -20.28 10.43
CA ARG A 134 -0.11 -19.55 9.84
C ARG A 134 0.03 -19.93 8.39
N PHE A 135 -0.55 -19.13 7.52
CA PHE A 135 -0.41 -19.31 6.08
C PHE A 135 0.93 -18.79 5.55
N LEU A 136 1.53 -17.86 6.29
CA LEU A 136 2.77 -17.21 5.92
C LEU A 136 3.91 -17.75 6.80
N PRO A 137 4.98 -18.31 6.20
CA PRO A 137 5.96 -19.14 6.89
C PRO A 137 6.95 -18.34 7.76
N GLU A 138 7.15 -17.06 7.49
CA GLU A 138 8.16 -16.27 8.20
C GLU A 138 7.57 -15.65 9.46
N GLN A 139 8.28 -15.74 10.59
CA GLN A 139 7.86 -15.15 11.87
C GLN A 139 7.58 -13.64 11.80
N LYS A 140 8.13 -12.95 10.79
CA LYS A 140 7.92 -11.52 10.53
C LYS A 140 6.59 -11.19 9.84
N GLN A 141 5.81 -12.19 9.44
CA GLN A 141 4.56 -12.02 8.68
C GLN A 141 3.30 -12.22 9.51
N ARG A 142 3.37 -12.20 10.86
CA ARG A 142 2.17 -12.33 11.72
C ARG A 142 1.11 -11.29 11.40
N ARG A 143 1.57 -10.08 11.12
CA ARG A 143 0.72 -8.96 10.77
C ARG A 143 0.07 -9.15 9.39
N ASP A 144 0.87 -9.54 8.41
CA ASP A 144 0.38 -9.82 7.06
C ASP A 144 -0.58 -11.04 7.07
N ASN A 145 -0.38 -12.00 7.98
CA ASN A 145 -1.32 -13.10 8.22
C ASN A 145 -2.65 -12.61 8.80
N LEU A 146 -2.64 -11.60 9.68
CA LEU A 146 -3.88 -10.97 10.17
C LEU A 146 -4.61 -10.20 9.06
N VAL A 147 -3.88 -9.49 8.19
CA VAL A 147 -4.44 -8.85 6.98
C VAL A 147 -5.13 -9.90 6.12
N LEU A 148 -4.43 -11.00 5.82
CA LEU A 148 -4.97 -12.11 5.05
C LEU A 148 -6.23 -12.71 5.71
N GLN A 149 -6.22 -12.94 7.02
CA GLN A 149 -7.37 -13.50 7.73
C GLN A 149 -8.59 -12.57 7.73
N CYS A 150 -8.39 -11.25 7.80
CA CYS A 150 -9.47 -10.29 7.63
C CYS A 150 -10.11 -10.44 6.24
N ILE A 151 -9.28 -10.51 5.20
CA ILE A 151 -9.74 -10.70 3.81
C ILE A 151 -10.48 -12.04 3.67
N LEU A 152 -9.94 -13.13 4.20
CA LEU A 152 -10.55 -14.45 4.12
C LEU A 152 -11.89 -14.52 4.83
N HIS A 153 -11.99 -13.94 6.04
CA HIS A 153 -13.24 -13.91 6.80
C HIS A 153 -14.33 -13.15 6.04
N HIS A 154 -14.00 -11.96 5.53
CA HIS A 154 -14.92 -11.16 4.73
C HIS A 154 -15.30 -11.83 3.41
N ALA A 155 -14.32 -12.38 2.68
CA ALA A 155 -14.56 -13.09 1.43
C ALA A 155 -15.54 -14.25 1.60
N ARG A 156 -15.42 -15.01 2.70
CA ARG A 156 -16.33 -16.10 3.06
C ARG A 156 -17.74 -15.62 3.45
N GLN A 157 -18.00 -14.33 3.58
CA GLN A 157 -19.35 -13.80 3.81
C GLN A 157 -20.01 -13.28 2.52
N HIS A 158 -19.25 -13.16 1.44
CA HIS A 158 -19.67 -12.56 0.17
C HIS A 158 -19.69 -13.57 -0.98
N PHE A 159 -20.46 -14.65 -0.86
CA PHE A 159 -20.37 -15.79 -1.80
C PHE A 159 -20.76 -15.49 -3.26
N THR A 160 -21.56 -14.45 -3.49
CA THR A 160 -22.12 -14.14 -4.82
C THR A 160 -21.23 -13.25 -5.67
N GLU A 161 -20.40 -12.44 -5.03
CA GLU A 161 -19.56 -11.45 -5.67
C GLU A 161 -18.28 -12.09 -6.19
N GLN A 162 -17.81 -11.67 -7.36
CA GLN A 162 -16.45 -12.00 -7.76
C GLN A 162 -15.47 -11.29 -6.85
N LYS A 163 -14.37 -11.96 -6.51
CA LYS A 163 -13.35 -11.40 -5.62
C LYS A 163 -11.99 -11.47 -6.27
N VAL A 164 -11.25 -10.38 -6.16
CA VAL A 164 -9.89 -10.25 -6.64
C VAL A 164 -9.05 -9.51 -5.61
N LEU A 165 -7.74 -9.70 -5.66
CA LEU A 165 -6.78 -9.12 -4.72
C LEU A 165 -5.78 -8.24 -5.46
N LEU A 166 -5.58 -7.01 -5.00
CA LEU A 166 -4.49 -6.15 -5.43
C LEU A 166 -3.47 -6.05 -4.30
N THR A 167 -2.35 -6.76 -4.46
CA THR A 167 -1.23 -6.71 -3.53
C THR A 167 0.08 -6.88 -4.28
N ASN A 168 1.08 -6.10 -3.87
CA ASN A 168 2.44 -6.31 -4.33
C ASN A 168 3.19 -7.36 -3.46
N ASP A 169 2.58 -7.82 -2.37
CA ASP A 169 3.15 -8.89 -1.56
C ASP A 169 3.02 -10.22 -2.29
N ALA A 170 4.15 -10.75 -2.73
CA ALA A 170 4.22 -12.04 -3.38
C ALA A 170 3.90 -13.21 -2.44
N ALA A 171 4.05 -13.05 -1.12
CA ALA A 171 3.84 -14.12 -0.15
C ALA A 171 2.40 -14.67 -0.19
N PHE A 172 1.41 -13.83 -0.51
CA PHE A 172 0.00 -14.25 -0.55
C PHE A 172 -0.32 -15.15 -1.76
N TRP A 173 0.50 -15.14 -2.81
CA TRP A 173 0.11 -15.70 -4.11
C TRP A 173 1.22 -16.43 -4.87
N LYS A 174 2.38 -16.67 -4.25
CA LYS A 174 3.36 -17.63 -4.77
C LYS A 174 2.71 -19.00 -4.93
N ASP A 175 3.11 -19.77 -5.94
CA ASP A 175 2.62 -21.14 -6.11
C ASP A 175 3.16 -22.05 -5.01
N GLU A 176 4.44 -21.89 -4.68
CA GLU A 176 5.13 -22.69 -3.69
C GLU A 176 5.91 -21.82 -2.70
N ILE A 177 6.02 -22.35 -1.49
CA ILE A 177 6.82 -21.82 -0.40
C ILE A 177 7.67 -23.00 0.10
N PHE A 178 8.99 -22.89 -0.03
CA PHE A 178 9.94 -23.95 0.34
C PHE A 178 9.62 -25.32 -0.32
N GLY A 179 9.16 -25.32 -1.57
CA GLY A 179 8.82 -26.54 -2.32
C GLY A 179 7.53 -27.23 -1.87
N GLN A 180 6.66 -26.50 -1.15
CA GLN A 180 5.31 -26.94 -0.77
C GLN A 180 4.27 -25.96 -1.34
N PRO A 181 3.04 -26.42 -1.67
CA PRO A 181 1.96 -25.54 -2.09
C PRO A 181 1.74 -24.40 -1.10
N ASN A 182 1.61 -23.18 -1.60
CA ASN A 182 1.40 -22.01 -0.75
C ASN A 182 -0.01 -22.05 -0.11
N PRO A 183 -0.09 -22.20 1.22
CA PRO A 183 -1.38 -22.33 1.87
C PRO A 183 -2.16 -20.99 1.90
N ALA A 184 -1.48 -19.83 1.78
CA ALA A 184 -2.14 -18.53 1.63
C ALA A 184 -2.93 -18.44 0.32
N LYS A 185 -2.29 -18.86 -0.79
CA LYS A 185 -2.93 -18.87 -2.11
C LYS A 185 -4.13 -19.83 -2.12
N GLN A 186 -3.97 -21.02 -1.54
CA GLN A 186 -5.06 -21.99 -1.46
C GLN A 186 -6.23 -21.44 -0.65
N ALA A 187 -5.97 -20.85 0.54
CA ALA A 187 -7.02 -20.27 1.36
C ALA A 187 -7.77 -19.14 0.64
N LEU A 188 -7.08 -18.31 -0.14
CA LEU A 188 -7.68 -17.26 -0.96
C LEU A 188 -8.58 -17.84 -2.04
N LEU A 189 -8.12 -18.87 -2.76
CA LEU A 189 -8.91 -19.57 -3.77
C LEU A 189 -10.16 -20.22 -3.15
N ASP A 190 -10.01 -20.89 -2.00
CA ASP A 190 -11.11 -21.52 -1.27
C ASP A 190 -12.15 -20.50 -0.77
N ALA A 191 -11.72 -19.27 -0.48
CA ALA A 191 -12.59 -18.14 -0.13
C ALA A 191 -13.21 -17.45 -1.38
N GLY A 192 -12.93 -17.94 -2.58
CA GLY A 192 -13.45 -17.41 -3.84
C GLY A 192 -12.69 -16.18 -4.37
N VAL A 193 -11.50 -15.87 -3.83
CA VAL A 193 -10.60 -14.86 -4.40
C VAL A 193 -9.87 -15.50 -5.58
N SER A 194 -10.30 -15.14 -6.79
CA SER A 194 -9.95 -15.87 -8.01
C SER A 194 -8.68 -15.38 -8.70
N GLN A 195 -8.30 -14.11 -8.49
CA GLN A 195 -7.19 -13.49 -9.19
C GLN A 195 -6.41 -12.52 -8.29
N ARG A 196 -5.13 -12.33 -8.64
CA ARG A 196 -4.26 -11.30 -8.06
C ARG A 196 -3.71 -10.36 -9.12
N PHE A 197 -3.72 -9.07 -8.80
CA PHE A 197 -3.01 -8.02 -9.49
C PHE A 197 -1.90 -7.46 -8.58
N THR A 198 -0.77 -7.08 -9.17
CA THR A 198 0.36 -6.43 -8.47
C THR A 198 0.44 -4.93 -8.69
N ARG A 199 -0.31 -4.42 -9.67
CA ARG A 199 -0.33 -3.01 -10.08
C ARG A 199 -1.76 -2.60 -10.43
N THR A 200 -2.13 -1.38 -10.07
CA THR A 200 -3.47 -0.86 -10.34
C THR A 200 -3.79 -0.85 -11.83
N LYS A 201 -2.84 -0.44 -12.67
CA LYS A 201 -3.00 -0.45 -14.14
C LYS A 201 -3.49 -1.79 -14.70
N ASN A 202 -2.96 -2.90 -14.20
CA ASN A 202 -3.32 -4.24 -14.69
C ASN A 202 -4.75 -4.61 -14.27
N PHE A 203 -5.12 -4.27 -13.04
CA PHE A 203 -6.48 -4.45 -12.56
C PHE A 203 -7.48 -3.62 -13.39
N LEU A 204 -7.19 -2.34 -13.63
CA LEU A 204 -8.05 -1.46 -14.42
C LEU A 204 -8.20 -1.94 -15.88
N GLY A 205 -7.10 -2.39 -16.48
CA GLY A 205 -7.12 -2.95 -17.84
C GLY A 205 -7.97 -4.22 -17.93
N TRP A 206 -7.90 -5.09 -16.92
CA TRP A 206 -8.75 -6.28 -16.82
C TRP A 206 -10.21 -5.92 -16.59
N LEU A 207 -10.50 -5.00 -15.66
CA LEU A 207 -11.86 -4.53 -15.36
C LEU A 207 -12.55 -3.98 -16.61
N GLN A 208 -11.84 -3.21 -17.43
CA GLN A 208 -12.36 -2.69 -18.70
C GLN A 208 -12.70 -3.78 -19.72
N GLN A 209 -12.03 -4.93 -19.66
CA GLN A 209 -12.33 -6.07 -20.53
C GLN A 209 -13.58 -6.82 -20.04
N GLU A 210 -13.66 -7.09 -18.74
CA GLU A 210 -14.83 -7.74 -18.14
C GLU A 210 -16.11 -6.93 -18.42
N LEU A 211 -16.07 -5.61 -18.22
CA LEU A 211 -17.21 -4.71 -18.48
C LEU A 211 -17.63 -4.62 -19.96
N LYS A 212 -16.79 -5.01 -20.91
CA LYS A 212 -17.14 -5.08 -22.35
C LYS A 212 -17.80 -6.40 -22.75
N THR A 213 -17.72 -7.39 -21.87
CA THR A 213 -18.18 -8.76 -22.13
C THR A 213 -19.57 -9.01 -21.51
N GLU A 214 -20.09 -8.05 -20.73
CA GLU A 214 -21.49 -7.94 -20.29
C GLU A 214 -22.35 -7.16 -21.30
#